data_AF-A0A7S3MQ82-F1
#
_entry.id   AF-A0A7S3MQ82-F1
#
_cell.length_a   1.000
_cell.length_b   1.000
_cell.length_c   1.000
_cell.angle_alpha   90.00
_cell.angle_beta   90.00
_cell.angle_gamma   90.00
#
_symmetry.space_group_name_H-M   'P 1'
#
loop_
_entity.id
_entity.type
_entity.pdbx_description
1 polymer ?
#
loop_
_entity_poly.entity_id
_entity_poly.type
_entity_poly.pdbx_seq_one_letter_code
_entity_poly.pdbx_strand_id
1 'polypeptide(L)'
;MTHNAKMCIERPRKVAAKYTGKDIGRDEVLVQVNLGWEAKRDMWNGYDPAEYRKVIEEFEMRESVRKEHRDKKRDEKLKRKQEKVLTQASEGATFDKKVALSAARKDSDSSFDLSSESDDSDKIDEGDADAMNAQFVNKDPKVRTDVRNLRQREDVAKYLRNLDPNSAHYDGKSRIMKENPNPHLPESDQ
;
A
#
# COMPACT_ATOMS: atom_id res chain seq x y z
N MET A 1 -13.12 31.59 35.93
CA MET A 1 -14.31 32.08 35.18
C MET A 1 -13.88 32.60 33.81
N THR A 2 -13.96 31.75 32.80
CA THR A 2 -13.42 32.00 31.44
C THR A 2 -14.40 32.73 30.51
N HIS A 3 -15.68 32.74 30.85
CA HIS A 3 -16.73 33.32 30.03
C HIS A 3 -17.86 33.95 30.87
N ASN A 4 -18.69 34.75 30.20
CA ASN A 4 -19.90 35.36 30.75
C ASN A 4 -21.13 34.49 30.50
N ALA A 5 -22.22 34.70 31.26
CA ALA A 5 -23.46 33.91 31.13
C ALA A 5 -24.06 33.87 29.70
N LYS A 6 -23.87 34.93 28.90
CA LYS A 6 -24.34 34.98 27.50
C LYS A 6 -23.53 34.12 26.53
N MET A 7 -22.26 33.88 26.84
CA MET A 7 -21.31 33.08 26.04
C MET A 7 -21.10 31.70 26.67
N CYS A 8 -22.01 31.27 27.55
CA CYS A 8 -21.95 29.98 28.18
C CYS A 8 -22.33 28.90 27.16
N ILE A 9 -21.46 27.90 27.01
CA ILE A 9 -21.67 26.76 26.12
C ILE A 9 -22.72 25.81 26.71
N GLU A 10 -22.87 25.81 28.03
CA GLU A 10 -23.89 25.04 28.70
C GLU A 10 -25.29 25.62 28.46
N ARG A 11 -26.28 24.74 28.45
CA ARG A 11 -27.67 25.10 28.26
C ARG A 11 -28.12 26.11 29.34
N PRO A 12 -28.80 27.22 28.98
CA PRO A 12 -29.23 28.22 29.95
C PRO A 12 -30.18 27.61 30.99
N ARG A 13 -29.86 27.82 32.27
CA ARG A 13 -30.60 27.29 33.41
C ARG A 13 -31.71 28.25 33.84
N LYS A 14 -32.83 27.70 34.33
CA LYS A 14 -33.92 28.48 34.96
C LYS A 14 -33.47 29.17 36.24
N VAL A 15 -32.62 28.51 37.04
CA VAL A 15 -31.98 29.07 38.23
C VAL A 15 -30.47 29.00 38.03
N ALA A 16 -29.79 30.13 38.17
CA ALA A 16 -28.35 30.21 37.93
C ALA A 16 -27.55 29.44 38.98
N ALA A 17 -26.40 28.86 38.57
CA ALA A 17 -25.44 28.20 39.47
C ALA A 17 -25.01 29.08 40.65
N LYS A 18 -25.00 30.41 40.47
CA LYS A 18 -24.72 31.37 41.54
C LYS A 18 -25.62 31.18 42.77
N TYR A 19 -26.86 30.75 42.57
CA TYR A 19 -27.86 30.59 43.63
C TYR A 19 -27.99 29.14 44.11
N THR A 20 -27.76 28.15 43.23
CA THR A 20 -27.90 26.73 43.58
C THR A 20 -26.62 26.07 44.06
N GLY A 21 -25.44 26.58 43.66
CA GLY A 21 -24.13 26.02 44.00
C GLY A 21 -23.88 24.60 43.46
N LYS A 22 -24.77 24.08 42.61
CA LYS A 22 -24.69 22.74 42.01
C LYS A 22 -24.26 22.83 40.54
N ASP A 23 -23.56 21.80 40.07
CA ASP A 23 -23.06 21.67 38.70
C ASP A 23 -22.24 22.91 38.27
N ILE A 24 -21.04 23.01 38.86
CA ILE A 24 -20.03 24.03 38.54
C ILE A 24 -19.09 23.42 37.49
N GLY A 25 -19.08 23.98 36.29
CA GLY A 25 -18.18 23.57 35.22
C GLY A 25 -16.70 23.82 35.57
N ARG A 26 -15.81 23.07 34.93
CA ARG A 26 -14.36 23.32 35.00
C ARG A 26 -14.01 24.61 34.25
N ASP A 27 -13.03 25.35 34.76
CA ASP A 27 -12.47 26.50 34.04
C ASP A 27 -11.68 26.02 32.81
N GLU A 28 -11.86 26.70 31.68
CA GLU A 28 -11.16 26.42 30.42
C GLU A 28 -9.75 27.06 30.40
N VAL A 29 -8.85 26.51 29.59
CA VAL A 29 -7.52 27.11 29.38
C VAL A 29 -7.52 27.88 28.07
N LEU A 30 -7.42 29.20 28.13
CA LEU A 30 -7.31 30.06 26.96
C LEU A 30 -5.84 30.12 26.51
N VAL A 31 -5.51 29.44 25.42
CA VAL A 31 -4.18 29.52 24.80
C VAL A 31 -4.25 30.45 23.59
N GLN A 32 -3.59 31.60 23.67
CA GLN A 32 -3.44 32.50 22.52
C GLN A 32 -2.20 32.08 21.72
N VAL A 33 -2.42 31.55 20.52
CA VAL A 33 -1.34 31.14 19.61
C VAL A 33 -1.28 32.10 18.43
N ASN A 34 -0.13 32.74 18.24
CA ASN A 34 0.13 33.59 17.07
C ASN A 34 0.60 32.73 15.90
N LEU A 35 -0.37 32.29 15.08
CA LEU A 35 -0.14 31.46 13.90
C LEU A 35 0.02 32.32 12.62
N GLY A 36 0.79 31.82 11.65
CA GLY A 36 0.88 32.38 10.29
C GLY A 36 -0.41 32.18 9.48
N TRP A 37 -0.43 32.61 8.21
CA TRP A 37 -1.61 32.44 7.34
C TRP A 37 -1.97 30.96 7.16
N GLU A 38 -0.99 30.13 6.83
CA GLU A 38 -1.21 28.70 6.53
C GLU A 38 -1.64 27.95 7.77
N ALA A 39 -0.92 28.15 8.87
CA ALA A 39 -1.23 27.49 10.13
C ALA A 39 -2.59 27.89 10.72
N LYS A 40 -3.18 29.04 10.38
CA LYS A 40 -4.57 29.36 10.80
C LYS A 40 -5.62 28.58 10.02
N ARG A 41 -5.27 28.10 8.83
CA ARG A 41 -6.18 27.47 7.86
C ARG A 41 -5.84 26.00 7.63
N ASP A 42 -4.84 25.50 8.31
CA ASP A 42 -4.49 24.09 8.28
C ASP A 42 -5.65 23.29 8.86
N MET A 43 -6.20 22.42 8.02
CA MET A 43 -7.31 21.53 8.36
C MET A 43 -6.89 20.48 9.38
N TRP A 44 -5.59 20.21 9.49
CA TRP A 44 -5.02 19.23 10.39
C TRP A 44 -4.59 19.84 11.73
N ASN A 45 -4.98 21.09 12.01
CA ASN A 45 -4.77 21.68 13.32
C ASN A 45 -5.47 20.87 14.42
N GLY A 46 -4.68 20.42 15.40
CA GLY A 46 -5.18 19.60 16.50
C GLY A 46 -5.29 18.10 16.17
N TYR A 47 -4.77 17.66 15.03
CA TYR A 47 -4.68 16.24 14.70
C TYR A 47 -3.77 15.50 15.68
N ASP A 48 -4.27 14.42 16.28
CA ASP A 48 -3.47 13.51 17.12
C ASP A 48 -2.91 12.37 16.25
N PRO A 49 -1.57 12.23 16.12
CA PRO A 49 -0.94 11.13 15.38
C PRO A 49 -1.37 9.74 15.84
N ALA A 50 -1.85 9.57 17.08
CA ALA A 50 -2.36 8.30 17.56
C ALA A 50 -3.65 7.86 16.85
N GLU A 51 -4.46 8.79 16.32
CA GLU A 51 -5.70 8.47 15.61
C GLU A 51 -5.45 7.77 14.27
N TYR A 52 -4.28 7.97 13.66
CA TYR A 52 -3.90 7.30 12.40
C TYR A 52 -3.90 5.77 12.52
N ARG A 53 -3.75 5.23 13.74
CA ARG A 53 -3.80 3.78 13.99
C ARG A 53 -5.09 3.13 13.47
N LYS A 54 -6.22 3.84 13.55
CA LYS A 54 -7.52 3.34 13.04
C LYS A 54 -7.45 3.06 11.53
N VAL A 55 -6.75 3.91 10.78
CA VAL A 55 -6.56 3.73 9.33
C VAL A 55 -5.69 2.52 9.03
N ILE A 56 -4.65 2.29 9.85
CA ILE A 56 -3.79 1.10 9.75
C ILE A 56 -4.61 -0.16 10.01
N GLU A 57 -5.40 -0.19 11.09
CA GLU A 57 -6.27 -1.32 11.43
C GLU A 57 -7.28 -1.63 10.31
N GLU A 58 -7.93 -0.62 9.74
CA GLU A 58 -8.83 -0.79 8.59
C GLU A 58 -8.12 -1.39 7.37
N PHE A 59 -6.87 -0.99 7.12
CA PHE A 59 -6.07 -1.52 6.01
C PHE A 59 -5.65 -2.97 6.26
N GLU A 60 -5.24 -3.30 7.48
CA GLU A 60 -4.90 -4.67 7.89
C GLU A 60 -6.10 -5.62 7.77
N MET A 61 -7.29 -5.17 8.17
CA MET A 61 -8.54 -5.91 8.00
C MET A 61 -8.89 -6.12 6.53
N ARG A 62 -8.63 -5.13 5.67
CA ARG A 62 -8.85 -5.27 4.22
C ARG A 62 -7.86 -6.26 3.59
N GLU A 63 -6.60 -6.20 3.99
CA GLU A 63 -5.56 -7.11 3.48
C GLU A 63 -5.76 -8.55 3.96
N SER A 64 -6.25 -8.78 5.19
CA SER A 64 -6.57 -10.13 5.68
C SER A 64 -7.70 -10.76 4.87
N VAL A 65 -8.76 -10.01 4.59
CA VAL A 65 -9.87 -10.47 3.72
C VAL A 65 -9.37 -10.77 2.31
N ARG A 66 -8.54 -9.90 1.73
CA ARG A 66 -7.92 -10.14 0.41
C ARG A 66 -7.05 -11.40 0.40
N LYS A 67 -6.32 -11.66 1.48
CA LYS A 67 -5.50 -12.86 1.63
C LYS A 67 -6.37 -14.12 1.71
N GLU A 68 -7.38 -14.13 2.57
CA GLU A 68 -8.32 -15.25 2.68
C GLU A 68 -9.02 -15.55 1.36
N HIS A 69 -9.40 -14.52 0.60
CA HIS A 69 -10.01 -14.71 -0.71
C HIS A 69 -9.05 -15.34 -1.73
N ARG A 70 -7.77 -14.92 -1.74
CA ARG A 70 -6.72 -15.53 -2.57
C ARG A 70 -6.46 -16.98 -2.18
N ASP A 71 -6.42 -17.28 -0.88
CA ASP A 71 -6.17 -18.63 -0.36
C ASP A 71 -7.34 -19.58 -0.71
N LYS A 72 -8.60 -19.15 -0.52
CA LYS A 72 -9.80 -19.90 -0.94
C LYS A 72 -9.78 -20.23 -2.42
N LYS A 73 -9.49 -19.23 -3.28
CA LYS A 73 -9.35 -19.44 -4.73
C LYS A 73 -8.21 -20.42 -5.06
N ARG A 74 -7.11 -20.41 -4.32
CA ARG A 74 -6.00 -21.35 -4.51
C ARG A 74 -6.41 -22.77 -4.16
N ASP A 75 -7.10 -22.95 -3.04
CA ASP A 75 -7.55 -24.25 -2.57
C ASP A 75 -8.63 -24.85 -3.48
N GLU A 76 -9.57 -24.04 -3.98
CA GLU A 76 -10.53 -24.45 -5.00
C GLU A 76 -9.84 -24.91 -6.29
N LYS A 77 -8.82 -24.17 -6.76
CA LYS A 77 -8.00 -24.59 -7.90
C LYS A 77 -7.27 -25.90 -7.65
N LEU A 78 -6.70 -26.09 -6.45
CA LEU A 78 -6.03 -27.34 -6.08
C LEU A 78 -7.00 -28.52 -6.02
N LYS A 79 -8.20 -28.33 -5.44
CA LYS A 79 -9.26 -29.34 -5.44
C LYS A 79 -9.70 -29.72 -6.85
N ARG A 80 -9.98 -28.73 -7.71
CA ARG A 80 -10.32 -28.95 -9.13
C ARG A 80 -9.20 -29.69 -9.88
N LYS A 81 -7.92 -29.42 -9.58
CA LYS A 81 -6.79 -30.17 -10.14
C LYS A 81 -6.74 -31.61 -9.62
N GLN A 82 -6.92 -31.83 -8.32
CA GLN A 82 -6.93 -33.17 -7.71
C GLN A 82 -8.09 -34.02 -8.27
N GLU A 83 -9.29 -33.46 -8.40
CA GLU A 83 -10.43 -34.13 -9.02
C GLU A 83 -10.13 -34.53 -10.47
N LYS A 84 -9.54 -33.64 -11.29
CA LYS A 84 -9.13 -33.97 -12.66
C LYS A 84 -8.09 -35.10 -12.72
N VAL A 85 -7.14 -35.14 -11.79
CA VAL A 85 -6.14 -36.22 -11.72
C VAL A 85 -6.81 -37.54 -11.33
N LEU A 86 -7.77 -37.51 -10.40
CA LEU A 86 -8.53 -38.70 -9.99
C LEU A 86 -9.42 -39.25 -11.11
N THR A 87 -10.10 -38.39 -11.87
CA THR A 87 -10.91 -38.82 -13.03
C THR A 87 -10.01 -39.41 -14.13
N GLN A 88 -8.88 -38.77 -14.45
CA GLN A 88 -7.90 -39.30 -15.41
C GLN A 88 -7.27 -40.63 -14.97
N ALA A 89 -7.03 -40.82 -13.67
CA ALA A 89 -6.55 -42.09 -13.13
C ALA A 89 -7.61 -43.21 -13.17
N SER A 90 -8.89 -42.85 -13.09
CA SER A 90 -10.00 -43.82 -13.22
C SER A 90 -10.25 -44.23 -14.68
N GLU A 91 -9.95 -43.36 -15.64
CA GLU A 91 -10.09 -43.62 -17.08
C GLU A 91 -8.85 -44.33 -17.68
N GLY A 92 -7.69 -44.27 -17.01
CA GLY A 92 -6.44 -44.93 -17.41
C GLY A 92 -6.05 -46.13 -16.55
N ALA A 93 -6.74 -47.27 -16.73
CA ALA A 93 -6.39 -48.53 -16.07
C ALA A 93 -5.95 -49.62 -17.07
N THR A 94 -4.80 -49.41 -17.74
CA THR A 94 -3.86 -50.49 -18.13
C THR A 94 -2.42 -49.93 -18.13
N PHE A 95 -1.49 -50.69 -17.54
CA PHE A 95 -0.02 -50.57 -17.59
C PHE A 95 0.75 -49.94 -16.38
N ASP A 96 1.35 -50.85 -15.59
CA ASP A 96 2.56 -50.79 -14.75
C ASP A 96 2.78 -49.69 -13.68
N LYS A 97 2.36 -50.05 -12.46
CA LYS A 97 2.31 -49.25 -11.22
C LYS A 97 3.64 -49.03 -10.47
N LYS A 98 4.82 -49.28 -11.06
CA LYS A 98 6.10 -49.33 -10.29
C LYS A 98 7.17 -48.30 -10.65
N VAL A 99 7.02 -47.52 -11.72
CA VAL A 99 8.02 -46.50 -12.14
C VAL A 99 7.57 -45.05 -11.92
N ALA A 100 6.28 -44.79 -11.72
CA ALA A 100 5.74 -43.43 -11.56
C ALA A 100 5.92 -42.80 -10.17
N LEU A 101 6.08 -43.61 -9.10
CA LEU A 101 6.13 -43.09 -7.72
C LEU A 101 7.48 -42.43 -7.36
N SER A 102 8.55 -42.68 -8.12
CA SER A 102 9.88 -42.08 -7.90
C SER A 102 10.10 -40.76 -8.65
N ALA A 103 9.31 -40.47 -9.69
CA ALA A 103 9.35 -39.18 -10.40
C ALA A 103 8.56 -38.06 -9.68
N ALA A 104 7.60 -38.42 -8.81
CA ALA A 104 6.75 -37.47 -8.08
C ALA A 104 7.42 -36.81 -6.85
N ARG A 105 8.66 -37.19 -6.49
CA ARG A 105 9.39 -36.62 -5.34
C ARG A 105 10.36 -35.49 -5.71
N LYS A 106 10.36 -35.01 -6.95
CA LYS A 106 11.42 -34.13 -7.47
C LYS A 106 10.95 -32.76 -7.95
N ASP A 107 9.83 -32.24 -7.47
CA ASP A 107 9.43 -30.84 -7.65
C ASP A 107 8.64 -30.37 -6.42
N SER A 108 9.34 -30.12 -5.30
CA SER A 108 8.72 -29.58 -4.08
C SER A 108 8.99 -28.08 -3.86
N ASP A 109 9.56 -27.37 -4.83
CA ASP A 109 9.84 -25.93 -4.68
C ASP A 109 10.05 -25.19 -6.02
N SER A 110 9.22 -25.46 -7.03
CA SER A 110 9.11 -24.51 -8.14
C SER A 110 7.81 -23.73 -7.94
N SER A 111 7.96 -22.43 -7.69
CA SER A 111 6.93 -21.42 -7.83
C SER A 111 6.39 -21.46 -9.26
N PHE A 112 5.48 -22.40 -9.53
CA PHE A 112 4.89 -22.64 -10.82
C PHE A 112 3.72 -21.67 -11.00
N ASP A 113 4.09 -20.44 -11.37
CA ASP A 113 3.18 -19.48 -11.99
C ASP A 113 2.80 -20.03 -13.39
N LEU A 114 1.82 -20.94 -13.40
CA LEU A 114 1.25 -21.47 -14.62
C LEU A 114 0.20 -20.51 -15.15
N SER A 115 0.70 -19.49 -15.85
CA SER A 115 -0.03 -18.90 -16.96
C SER A 115 -0.20 -19.98 -18.03
N SER A 116 -1.32 -20.70 -17.98
CA SER A 116 -1.85 -21.43 -19.13
C SER A 116 -3.37 -21.33 -19.07
N GLU A 117 -3.87 -20.56 -20.02
CA GLU A 117 -5.26 -20.28 -20.28
C GLU A 117 -6.10 -21.56 -20.38
N SER A 118 -7.24 -21.54 -19.72
CA SER A 118 -8.44 -22.26 -20.15
C SER A 118 -9.64 -21.48 -19.65
N ASP A 119 -10.24 -20.79 -20.60
CA ASP A 119 -11.60 -20.26 -20.64
C ASP A 119 -12.56 -20.94 -19.65
N ASP A 120 -12.97 -20.22 -18.61
CA ASP A 120 -14.13 -20.50 -17.78
C ASP A 120 -14.57 -19.15 -17.18
N SER A 121 -15.44 -18.50 -17.94
CA SER A 121 -15.93 -17.16 -17.72
C SER A 121 -16.93 -17.09 -16.56
N ASP A 122 -16.44 -16.99 -15.33
CA ASP A 122 -17.21 -16.38 -14.24
C ASP A 122 -16.49 -15.11 -13.78
N LYS A 123 -16.85 -14.01 -14.46
CA LYS A 123 -16.60 -12.64 -14.03
C LYS A 123 -17.30 -12.42 -12.69
N ILE A 124 -16.62 -12.71 -11.59
CA ILE A 124 -16.82 -11.91 -10.39
C ILE A 124 -16.04 -10.62 -10.67
N ASP A 125 -16.82 -9.58 -10.93
CA ASP A 125 -16.46 -8.18 -11.09
C ASP A 125 -15.67 -7.68 -9.86
N GLU A 126 -14.40 -8.06 -9.77
CA GLU A 126 -13.43 -7.36 -8.93
C GLU A 126 -12.64 -6.42 -9.82
N GLY A 127 -13.25 -5.25 -10.05
CA GLY A 127 -12.51 -4.08 -10.45
C GLY A 127 -11.34 -3.81 -9.49
N ASP A 128 -10.19 -3.53 -10.11
CA ASP A 128 -9.57 -2.21 -9.95
C ASP A 128 -8.56 -2.00 -8.83
N ALA A 129 -7.37 -2.56 -9.04
CA ALA A 129 -6.17 -1.75 -8.86
C ALA A 129 -5.17 -1.97 -10.01
N ASP A 130 -4.85 -3.22 -10.33
CA ASP A 130 -3.86 -3.52 -11.37
C ASP A 130 -4.43 -3.61 -12.80
N ALA A 131 -5.73 -3.93 -12.95
CA ALA A 131 -6.39 -4.01 -14.25
C ALA A 131 -6.80 -2.62 -14.81
N MET A 132 -7.04 -1.63 -13.96
CA MET A 132 -7.35 -0.25 -14.37
C MET A 132 -6.19 0.42 -15.09
N ASN A 133 -4.96 0.11 -14.68
CA ASN A 133 -3.77 0.61 -15.36
C ASN A 133 -3.58 -0.04 -16.74
N ALA A 134 -4.07 -1.27 -16.92
CA ALA A 134 -4.00 -1.98 -18.20
C ALA A 134 -5.13 -1.60 -19.18
N GLN A 135 -6.29 -1.14 -18.68
CA GLN A 135 -7.44 -0.75 -19.50
C GLN A 135 -7.26 0.60 -20.21
N PHE A 136 -6.34 1.45 -19.75
CA PHE A 136 -5.97 2.71 -20.43
C PHE A 136 -4.90 2.52 -21.53
N VAL A 137 -4.38 1.31 -21.72
CA VAL A 137 -3.43 1.00 -22.79
C VAL A 137 -4.23 0.62 -24.03
N ASN A 138 -4.48 1.60 -24.90
CA ASN A 138 -5.05 1.39 -26.23
C ASN A 138 -4.32 0.23 -26.92
N LYS A 139 -5.08 -0.83 -27.28
CA LYS A 139 -4.55 -2.05 -27.92
C LYS A 139 -4.16 -1.84 -29.39
N ASP A 140 -4.49 -0.69 -29.96
CA ASP A 140 -4.16 -0.33 -31.35
C ASP A 140 -2.69 0.08 -31.49
N PRO A 141 -1.87 -0.62 -32.30
CA PRO A 141 -0.44 -0.34 -32.45
C PRO A 141 -0.13 1.03 -33.10
N LYS A 142 -1.13 1.71 -33.67
CA LYS A 142 -1.03 3.07 -34.22
C LYS A 142 -1.34 4.20 -33.23
N VAL A 143 -2.07 3.91 -32.15
CA VAL A 143 -2.48 4.88 -31.10
C VAL A 143 -1.79 4.58 -29.76
N ARG A 144 -1.04 3.47 -29.69
CA ARG A 144 -0.13 3.13 -28.61
C ARG A 144 0.99 4.17 -28.52
N THR A 145 0.65 5.28 -27.88
CA THR A 145 1.58 6.27 -27.37
C THR A 145 2.32 5.57 -26.23
N ASP A 146 3.43 4.92 -26.57
CA ASP A 146 4.38 4.37 -25.60
C ASP A 146 5.03 5.55 -24.85
N VAL A 147 4.29 6.20 -23.95
CA VAL A 147 4.84 7.09 -22.92
C VAL A 147 5.49 6.19 -21.86
N ARG A 148 6.47 5.38 -22.29
CA ARG A 148 7.36 4.71 -21.35
C ARG A 148 8.15 5.81 -20.68
N ASN A 149 8.27 5.77 -19.36
CA ASN A 149 9.17 6.68 -18.65
C ASN A 149 10.57 6.56 -19.28
N LEU A 150 11.03 7.62 -19.96
CA LEU A 150 12.31 7.61 -20.69
C LEU A 150 13.52 7.40 -19.76
N ARG A 151 13.35 7.67 -18.46
CA ARG A 151 14.35 7.42 -17.45
C ARG A 151 14.50 5.92 -17.21
N GLN A 152 15.70 5.42 -17.46
CA GLN A 152 16.08 4.06 -17.10
C GLN A 152 16.15 3.95 -15.57
N ARG A 153 15.50 2.91 -15.00
CA ARG A 153 15.42 2.71 -13.54
C ARG A 153 16.70 2.11 -12.96
N GLU A 154 17.47 1.40 -13.78
CA GLU A 154 18.77 0.80 -13.45
C GLU A 154 19.85 1.88 -13.24
N ASP A 155 19.75 2.99 -13.98
CA ASP A 155 20.68 4.11 -13.89
C ASP A 155 20.35 5.04 -12.72
N VAL A 156 21.09 4.88 -11.62
CA VAL A 156 21.02 5.76 -10.45
C VAL A 156 21.59 7.14 -10.81
N ALA A 157 20.86 8.20 -10.47
CA ALA A 157 21.32 9.57 -10.70
C ALA A 157 22.58 9.88 -9.87
N LYS A 158 23.48 10.70 -10.42
CA LYS A 158 24.79 10.94 -9.80
C LYS A 158 24.72 11.50 -8.37
N TYR A 159 23.79 12.42 -8.11
CA TYR A 159 23.53 13.02 -6.79
C TYR A 159 22.81 12.09 -5.80
N LEU A 160 22.40 10.90 -6.24
CA LEU A 160 21.81 9.86 -5.37
C LEU A 160 22.80 8.74 -5.08
N ARG A 161 24.04 8.79 -5.60
CA ARG A 161 25.07 7.79 -5.29
C ARG A 161 25.52 7.88 -3.82
N ASN A 162 25.56 9.09 -3.28
CA ASN A 162 25.78 9.36 -1.86
C ASN A 162 24.81 10.47 -1.41
N LEU A 163 24.02 10.20 -0.36
CA LEU A 163 23.01 11.11 0.18
C LEU A 163 23.59 12.06 1.24
N ASP A 164 24.84 11.85 1.66
CA ASP A 164 25.50 12.74 2.60
C ASP A 164 25.66 14.14 1.97
N PRO A 165 25.22 15.21 2.64
CA PRO A 165 25.24 16.57 2.07
C PRO A 165 26.66 17.09 1.83
N ASN A 166 27.66 16.50 2.51
CA ASN A 166 29.08 16.85 2.42
C ASN A 166 29.87 15.88 1.52
N SER A 167 29.19 15.08 0.70
CA SER A 167 29.85 14.22 -0.28
C SER A 167 30.34 15.07 -1.47
N ALA A 168 30.18 14.58 -2.70
CA ALA A 168 30.62 15.31 -3.89
C ALA A 168 29.55 16.28 -4.38
N HIS A 169 29.98 17.47 -4.80
CA HIS A 169 29.07 18.48 -5.35
C HIS A 169 28.60 18.11 -6.76
N TYR A 170 27.28 18.05 -6.94
CA TYR A 170 26.60 17.90 -8.24
C TYR A 170 26.14 19.27 -8.75
N ASP A 171 26.60 19.67 -9.94
CA ASP A 171 26.03 20.83 -10.63
C ASP A 171 24.79 20.42 -11.43
N GLY A 172 23.61 20.83 -10.97
CA GLY A 172 22.32 20.53 -11.60
C GLY A 172 22.16 21.11 -13.01
N LYS A 173 22.92 22.15 -13.38
CA LYS A 173 22.83 22.77 -14.70
C LYS A 173 23.61 21.98 -15.74
N SER A 174 24.88 21.67 -15.46
CA SER A 174 25.75 20.91 -16.37
C SER A 174 25.56 19.39 -16.26
N ARG A 175 24.94 18.90 -15.18
CA ARG A 175 24.77 17.47 -14.86
C ARG A 175 26.11 16.73 -14.66
N ILE A 176 27.09 17.46 -14.11
CA ILE A 176 28.45 16.97 -13.84
C ILE A 176 28.66 16.88 -12.32
N MET A 177 29.27 15.78 -11.89
CA MET A 177 29.83 15.65 -10.53
C MET A 177 31.27 16.12 -10.58
N LYS A 178 31.68 16.94 -9.61
CA LYS A 178 33.06 17.41 -9.54
C LYS A 178 34.02 16.35 -9.01
N GLU A 179 33.59 15.63 -7.98
CA GLU A 179 34.41 14.66 -7.25
C GLU A 179 33.70 13.30 -7.20
N ASN A 180 34.44 12.27 -6.80
CA ASN A 180 33.88 10.94 -6.59
C ASN A 180 33.03 10.97 -5.31
N PRO A 181 31.75 10.58 -5.36
CA PRO A 181 30.87 10.60 -4.19
C PRO A 181 31.28 9.61 -3.09
N ASN A 182 32.05 8.58 -3.46
CA ASN A 182 32.51 7.51 -2.59
C ASN A 182 34.03 7.32 -2.70
N PRO A 183 34.84 8.23 -2.12
CA PRO A 183 36.30 8.18 -2.25
C PRO A 183 36.97 7.05 -1.45
N HIS A 184 36.26 6.45 -0.50
CA HIS A 184 36.78 5.42 0.40
C HIS A 184 36.56 3.98 -0.11
N LEU A 185 35.72 3.79 -1.13
CA LEU A 185 35.46 2.49 -1.73
C LEU A 185 36.50 2.17 -2.82
N PRO A 186 36.90 0.89 -2.97
CA PRO A 186 37.78 0.47 -4.06
C PRO A 186 37.09 0.72 -5.41
N GLU A 187 37.89 0.98 -6.46
CA GLU A 187 37.42 1.42 -7.79
C GLU A 187 36.47 0.42 -8.49
N SER A 188 36.45 -0.85 -8.06
CA SER A 188 35.51 -1.87 -8.54
C SER A 188 34.06 -1.65 -8.09
N ASP A 189 33.87 -0.97 -6.96
CA ASP A 189 32.59 -0.88 -6.25
C ASP A 189 32.03 0.57 -6.25
N GLN A 190 32.59 1.43 -7.12
CA GLN A 190 32.24 2.86 -7.27
C GLN A 190 31.08 3.13 -8.26
#